data_AF-A0A5M3MAR6-F1
#
_entry.id   AF-A0A5M3MAR6-F1
#
_cell.length_a   1.000
_cell.length_b   1.000
_cell.length_c   1.000
_cell.angle_alpha   90.00
_cell.angle_beta   90.00
_cell.angle_gamma   90.00
#
_symmetry.space_group_name_H-M   'P 1'
#
loop_
_entity.id
_entity.type
_entity.pdbx_description
1 polymer ?
#
loop_
_entity_poly.entity_id
_entity_poly.type
_entity_poly.pdbx_seq_one_letter_code
_entity_poly.pdbx_strand_id
1 'polypeptide(L)'
;MKDAAAQARRAVRTSNFTQQTNTLDVDKHMMEYIEENIKKMRNAPDLSEDIPADASESEHKSDKWNIEKKLAEEGSVTNSMAMLTAIPEVDLGMDARLKNIEETEKAKRIHAEERKEKKRVYNDEEHLAANRFFRPNLRQKTDAEIMRDAQREAMGLPPIQERQRNYERPQMSTDEAVMERFKKRMRK
;
A
#
# COMPACT_ATOMS: atom_id res chain seq x y z
N MET A 1 -42.73 -13.03 7.82
CA MET A 1 -41.26 -12.88 8.02
C MET A 1 -40.42 -12.96 6.73
N LYS A 2 -40.98 -13.32 5.56
CA LYS A 2 -40.21 -13.40 4.29
C LYS A 2 -40.12 -12.06 3.54
N ASP A 3 -40.98 -11.09 3.83
CA ASP A 3 -41.10 -9.84 3.06
C ASP A 3 -40.01 -8.81 3.40
N ALA A 4 -39.56 -8.74 4.65
CA ALA A 4 -38.49 -7.83 5.07
C ALA A 4 -37.15 -8.15 4.38
N ALA A 5 -36.86 -9.43 4.16
CA ALA A 5 -35.65 -9.87 3.47
C ALA A 5 -35.69 -9.56 1.96
N ALA A 6 -36.85 -9.67 1.33
CA ALA A 6 -37.03 -9.30 -0.07
C ALA A 6 -36.93 -7.78 -0.29
N GLN A 7 -37.50 -7.00 0.65
CA GLN A 7 -37.44 -5.54 0.62
C GLN A 7 -36.00 -5.02 0.85
N ALA A 8 -35.24 -5.64 1.76
CA ALA A 8 -33.83 -5.31 1.96
C ALA A 8 -32.96 -5.62 0.72
N ARG A 9 -33.19 -6.75 0.04
CA ARG A 9 -32.48 -7.09 -1.21
C ARG A 9 -32.83 -6.13 -2.35
N ARG A 10 -34.08 -5.69 -2.44
CA ARG A 10 -34.51 -4.68 -3.43
C ARG A 10 -33.87 -3.32 -3.14
N ALA A 11 -33.83 -2.90 -1.88
CA ALA A 11 -33.19 -1.65 -1.45
C ALA A 11 -31.68 -1.63 -1.73
N VAL A 12 -30.98 -2.74 -1.50
CA VAL A 12 -29.54 -2.89 -1.82
C VAL A 12 -29.31 -2.85 -3.34
N ARG A 13 -30.22 -3.43 -4.13
CA ARG A 13 -30.12 -3.43 -5.60
C ARG A 13 -30.43 -2.06 -6.23
N THR A 14 -31.32 -1.28 -5.62
CA THR A 14 -31.63 0.10 -6.06
C THR A 14 -30.62 1.12 -5.54
N SER A 15 -30.02 0.89 -4.37
CA SER A 15 -29.07 1.83 -3.74
C SER A 15 -27.67 1.77 -4.34
N ASN A 16 -27.24 0.62 -4.88
CA ASN A 16 -25.86 0.41 -5.33
C ASN A 16 -25.67 0.50 -6.86
N PHE A 17 -26.73 0.67 -7.65
CA PHE A 17 -26.62 0.66 -9.12
C PHE A 17 -26.65 2.06 -9.75
N THR A 18 -27.09 3.10 -9.03
CA THR A 18 -27.34 4.42 -9.64
C THR A 18 -26.40 5.53 -9.16
N GLN A 19 -25.27 5.21 -8.54
CA GLN A 19 -24.33 6.22 -8.01
C GLN A 19 -23.01 6.34 -8.78
N GLN A 20 -22.87 5.66 -9.93
CA GLN A 20 -21.65 5.71 -10.76
C GLN A 20 -21.91 6.18 -12.19
N THR A 21 -22.81 7.15 -12.36
CA THR A 21 -22.76 7.99 -13.55
C THR A 21 -22.76 9.41 -13.06
N ASN A 22 -21.59 10.04 -13.06
CA ASN A 22 -21.50 11.49 -13.15
C ASN A 22 -22.20 11.85 -14.47
N THR A 23 -23.52 12.03 -14.44
CA THR A 23 -24.30 12.44 -15.61
C THR A 23 -23.86 13.87 -15.89
N LEU A 24 -22.80 14.01 -16.66
CA LEU A 24 -22.37 15.30 -17.19
C LEU A 24 -23.57 15.86 -17.94
N ASP A 25 -24.05 17.01 -17.48
CA ASP A 25 -25.17 17.70 -18.10
C ASP A 25 -24.70 18.21 -19.47
N VAL A 26 -24.99 17.42 -20.50
CA VAL A 26 -24.58 17.70 -21.88
C VAL A 26 -25.20 19.02 -22.35
N ASP A 27 -26.41 19.33 -21.89
CA ASP A 27 -27.12 20.56 -22.25
C ASP A 27 -26.42 21.80 -21.67
N LYS A 28 -25.89 21.70 -20.45
CA LYS A 28 -25.09 22.78 -19.83
C LYS A 28 -23.85 23.13 -20.67
N HIS A 29 -23.07 22.13 -21.08
CA HIS A 29 -21.87 22.36 -21.89
C HIS A 29 -22.19 22.80 -23.32
N MET A 30 -23.31 22.33 -23.88
CA MET A 30 -23.80 22.80 -25.16
C MET A 30 -24.20 24.28 -25.12
N MET A 31 -24.86 24.72 -24.04
CA MET A 31 -25.19 26.14 -23.86
C MET A 31 -23.93 27.00 -23.66
N GLU A 32 -22.96 26.57 -22.85
CA GLU A 32 -21.66 27.24 -22.68
C GLU A 32 -20.94 27.43 -24.03
N TYR A 33 -20.93 26.39 -24.88
CA TYR A 33 -20.33 26.47 -26.21
C TYR A 33 -21.05 27.46 -27.13
N ILE A 34 -22.39 27.48 -27.12
CA ILE A 34 -23.17 28.42 -27.93
C ILE A 34 -22.88 29.86 -27.49
N GLU A 35 -22.86 30.13 -26.19
CA GLU A 35 -22.57 31.45 -25.63
C GLU A 35 -21.16 31.93 -26.00
N GLU A 36 -20.15 31.05 -25.92
CA GLU A 36 -18.79 31.38 -26.30
C GLU A 36 -18.67 31.73 -27.79
N ASN A 37 -19.32 30.98 -28.67
CA ASN A 37 -19.27 31.22 -30.11
C ASN A 37 -20.01 32.52 -30.48
N ILE A 38 -21.18 32.78 -29.88
CA ILE A 38 -21.89 34.06 -30.05
C ILE A 38 -21.02 35.23 -29.56
N LYS A 39 -20.32 35.07 -28.44
CA LYS A 39 -19.42 36.09 -27.91
C LYS A 39 -18.20 36.33 -28.80
N LYS A 40 -17.61 35.28 -29.38
CA LYS A 40 -16.49 35.39 -30.34
C LYS A 40 -16.92 36.10 -31.62
N MET A 41 -18.11 35.79 -32.15
CA MET A 41 -18.67 36.50 -33.31
C MET A 41 -18.99 37.96 -32.99
N ARG A 42 -19.47 38.26 -31.78
CA ARG A 42 -19.78 39.63 -31.35
C ARG A 42 -18.55 40.48 -31.05
N ASN A 43 -17.43 39.84 -30.66
CA ASN A 43 -16.19 40.51 -30.27
C ASN A 43 -15.10 40.45 -31.35
N ALA A 44 -15.39 40.03 -32.58
CA ALA A 44 -14.45 40.15 -33.68
C ALA A 44 -14.46 41.61 -34.18
N PRO A 45 -13.42 42.42 -33.92
CA PRO A 45 -13.28 43.69 -34.61
C PRO A 45 -12.93 43.40 -36.07
N ASP A 46 -13.82 43.84 -36.96
CA ASP A 46 -13.43 44.27 -38.30
C ASP A 46 -12.38 45.39 -38.15
N LEU A 47 -11.49 45.56 -39.15
CA LEU A 47 -10.43 46.60 -39.33
C LEU A 47 -9.01 46.00 -39.28
N SER A 48 -8.24 45.88 -40.38
CA SER A 48 -7.77 46.89 -41.36
C SER A 48 -6.77 47.92 -40.81
N GLU A 49 -5.61 47.95 -41.46
CA GLU A 49 -4.65 49.08 -41.60
C GLU A 49 -3.71 49.46 -40.44
N ASP A 50 -2.42 49.26 -40.72
CA ASP A 50 -1.33 50.25 -40.78
C ASP A 50 -0.70 50.95 -39.55
N ILE A 51 0.64 51.00 -39.65
CA ILE A 51 1.64 52.03 -39.23
C ILE A 51 2.52 51.76 -37.98
N PRO A 52 3.81 52.20 -38.03
CA PRO A 52 4.99 51.46 -37.55
C PRO A 52 5.81 52.22 -36.48
N ALA A 53 6.86 51.59 -35.94
CA ALA A 53 8.18 52.17 -35.61
C ALA A 53 8.89 51.40 -34.46
N ASP A 54 10.16 51.10 -34.69
CA ASP A 54 11.25 50.91 -33.73
C ASP A 54 11.06 49.97 -32.52
N ALA A 55 11.52 48.73 -32.70
CA ALA A 55 12.12 47.92 -31.64
C ALA A 55 13.07 46.85 -32.21
N SER A 56 13.98 47.24 -33.12
CA SER A 56 14.98 46.33 -33.67
C SER A 56 16.17 46.11 -32.72
N GLU A 57 16.00 45.47 -31.56
CA GLU A 57 17.16 44.91 -30.82
C GLU A 57 16.84 43.86 -29.71
N SER A 58 15.65 43.25 -29.64
CA SER A 58 15.37 42.30 -28.53
C SER A 58 14.62 41.01 -28.87
N GLU A 59 14.34 40.73 -30.14
CA GLU A 59 13.48 39.59 -30.53
C GLU A 59 14.21 38.30 -30.95
N HIS A 60 15.50 38.12 -30.62
CA HIS A 60 16.23 36.90 -31.04
C HIS A 60 16.67 35.98 -29.89
N LYS A 61 16.11 36.16 -28.68
CA LYS A 61 16.46 35.33 -27.51
C LYS A 61 15.28 34.79 -26.68
N SER A 62 14.04 34.91 -27.13
CA SER A 62 12.88 34.28 -26.47
C SER A 62 12.47 32.93 -27.09
N ASP A 63 12.76 32.69 -28.37
CA ASP A 63 12.21 31.51 -29.07
C ASP A 63 12.84 30.17 -28.68
N LYS A 64 13.96 30.20 -27.94
CA LYS A 64 14.65 28.98 -27.48
C LYS A 64 14.09 28.43 -26.16
N TRP A 65 13.19 29.17 -25.52
CA TRP A 65 12.50 28.76 -24.30
C TRP A 65 10.99 28.95 -24.40
N ASN A 66 10.43 28.83 -25.61
CA ASN A 66 9.04 28.42 -25.77
C ASN A 66 8.91 26.97 -25.28
N ILE A 67 8.99 26.81 -23.96
CA ILE A 67 8.36 25.69 -23.28
C ILE A 67 6.88 25.97 -23.52
N GLU A 68 6.35 25.39 -24.59
CA GLU A 68 4.91 25.19 -24.72
C GLU A 68 4.45 24.71 -23.34
N LYS A 69 3.75 25.59 -22.63
CA LYS A 69 2.98 25.18 -21.47
C LYS A 69 2.01 24.18 -22.05
N LYS A 70 2.39 22.90 -22.03
CA LYS A 70 1.45 21.80 -22.21
C LYS A 70 0.34 22.17 -21.25
N LEU A 71 -0.79 22.59 -21.82
CA LEU A 71 -2.04 22.71 -21.10
C LEU A 71 -2.06 21.49 -20.19
N ALA A 72 -2.19 21.71 -18.88
CA ALA A 72 -2.35 20.64 -17.93
C ALA A 72 -3.45 19.74 -18.50
N GLU A 73 -3.01 18.62 -19.07
CA GLU A 73 -3.88 17.71 -19.75
C GLU A 73 -4.74 17.18 -18.62
N GLU A 74 -6.02 17.56 -18.61
CA GLU A 74 -7.07 16.93 -17.82
C GLU A 74 -7.28 15.47 -18.29
N GLY A 75 -6.19 14.77 -18.64
CA GLY A 75 -6.08 13.41 -19.15
C GLY A 75 -5.58 12.45 -18.09
N SER A 76 -5.93 12.65 -16.82
CA SER A 76 -5.63 11.69 -15.76
C SER A 76 -6.79 10.74 -15.50
N VAL A 77 -8.05 11.19 -15.58
CA VAL A 77 -9.21 10.35 -15.24
C VAL A 77 -9.60 9.41 -16.38
N THR A 78 -9.66 9.89 -17.63
CA THR A 78 -9.98 9.05 -18.80
C THR A 78 -8.86 8.07 -19.12
N ASN A 79 -7.60 8.48 -18.96
CA ASN A 79 -6.44 7.63 -19.15
C ASN A 79 -6.29 6.58 -18.04
N SER A 80 -6.48 6.95 -16.76
CA SER A 80 -6.48 5.96 -15.67
C SER A 80 -7.66 5.00 -15.78
N MET A 81 -8.85 5.47 -16.18
CA MET A 81 -9.99 4.58 -16.42
C MET A 81 -9.75 3.65 -17.62
N ALA A 82 -9.09 4.12 -18.68
CA ALA A 82 -8.65 3.29 -19.78
C ALA A 82 -7.62 2.25 -19.31
N MET A 83 -6.61 2.64 -18.54
CA MET A 83 -5.62 1.72 -17.98
C MET A 83 -6.23 0.69 -17.02
N LEU A 84 -7.28 1.04 -16.27
CA LEU A 84 -7.96 0.12 -15.37
C LEU A 84 -8.90 -0.85 -16.10
N THR A 85 -9.52 -0.41 -17.19
CA THR A 85 -10.50 -1.21 -17.95
C THR A 85 -9.90 -1.96 -19.14
N ALA A 86 -8.72 -1.55 -19.60
CA ALA A 86 -8.06 -2.11 -20.78
C ALA A 86 -7.00 -3.18 -20.47
N ILE A 87 -6.87 -3.66 -19.23
CA ILE A 87 -5.97 -4.80 -18.94
C ILE A 87 -6.69 -6.07 -19.39
N PRO A 88 -6.29 -6.71 -20.50
CA PRO A 88 -6.79 -8.04 -20.81
C PRO A 88 -6.28 -9.01 -19.75
N GLU A 89 -7.19 -9.82 -19.20
CA GLU A 89 -6.78 -10.97 -18.40
C GLU A 89 -6.06 -11.97 -19.31
N VAL A 90 -4.80 -12.26 -18.98
CA VAL A 90 -4.03 -13.31 -19.63
C VAL A 90 -3.72 -14.34 -18.55
N ASP A 91 -4.25 -15.55 -18.71
CA ASP A 91 -3.94 -16.65 -17.81
C ASP A 91 -2.46 -17.02 -17.96
N LEU A 92 -1.66 -16.60 -16.97
CA LEU A 92 -0.22 -16.88 -16.90
C LEU A 92 0.11 -18.37 -16.66
N GLY A 93 -0.91 -19.20 -16.46
CA GLY A 93 -0.76 -20.61 -16.15
C GLY A 93 -0.35 -20.89 -14.70
N MET A 94 -0.45 -22.16 -14.31
CA MET A 94 -0.10 -22.59 -12.95
C MET A 94 1.42 -22.57 -12.72
N ASP A 95 2.22 -22.80 -13.76
CA ASP A 95 3.68 -22.85 -13.68
C ASP A 95 4.29 -21.51 -13.25
N ALA A 96 3.78 -20.39 -13.77
CA ALA A 96 4.20 -19.04 -13.37
C ALA A 96 3.89 -18.78 -11.89
N ARG A 97 2.72 -19.22 -11.41
CA ARG A 97 2.36 -19.15 -10.00
C ARG A 97 3.30 -20.00 -9.14
N LEU A 98 3.59 -21.23 -9.54
CA LEU A 98 4.50 -22.13 -8.81
C LEU A 98 5.92 -21.58 -8.74
N LYS A 99 6.44 -21.03 -9.83
CA LYS A 99 7.75 -20.38 -9.86
C LYS A 99 7.82 -19.18 -8.91
N ASN A 100 6.79 -18.33 -8.90
CA ASN A 100 6.72 -17.20 -7.96
C ASN A 100 6.66 -17.66 -6.50
N ILE A 101 5.94 -18.76 -6.22
CA ILE A 101 5.90 -19.35 -4.88
C ILE A 101 7.28 -19.87 -4.48
N GLU A 102 7.98 -20.59 -5.36
CA GLU A 102 9.33 -21.09 -5.11
C GLU A 102 10.33 -19.96 -4.86
N GLU A 103 10.31 -18.91 -5.70
CA GLU A 103 11.21 -17.76 -5.59
C GLU A 103 10.97 -16.99 -4.28
N THR A 104 9.70 -16.76 -3.92
CA THR A 104 9.36 -16.05 -2.68
C THR A 104 9.63 -16.89 -1.43
N GLU A 105 9.47 -18.21 -1.49
CA GLU A 105 9.86 -19.13 -0.41
C GLU A 105 11.39 -19.11 -0.21
N LYS A 106 12.16 -19.18 -1.31
CA LYS A 106 13.63 -19.13 -1.26
C LYS A 106 14.12 -17.81 -0.68
N ALA A 107 13.58 -16.67 -1.15
CA ALA A 107 13.94 -15.35 -0.62
C ALA A 107 13.61 -15.23 0.88
N LYS A 108 12.44 -15.73 1.29
CA LYS A 108 12.03 -15.77 2.71
C LYS A 108 12.98 -16.63 3.56
N ARG A 109 13.41 -17.78 3.04
CA ARG A 109 14.38 -18.66 3.71
C ARG A 109 15.70 -17.94 3.96
N ILE A 110 16.26 -17.32 2.91
CA ILE A 110 17.52 -16.57 3.00
C ILE A 110 17.40 -15.44 4.02
N HIS A 111 16.32 -14.66 3.98
CA HIS A 111 16.15 -13.55 4.94
C HIS A 111 15.99 -14.04 6.38
N ALA A 112 15.35 -15.19 6.60
CA ALA A 112 15.23 -15.80 7.92
C ALA A 112 16.59 -16.33 8.42
N GLU A 113 17.40 -16.91 7.54
CA GLU A 113 18.77 -17.37 7.85
C GLU A 113 19.68 -16.17 8.17
N GLU A 114 19.67 -15.11 7.36
CA GLU A 114 20.42 -13.88 7.60
C GLU A 114 20.05 -13.25 8.95
N ARG A 115 18.75 -13.21 9.31
CA ARG A 115 18.32 -12.73 10.64
C ARG A 115 18.84 -13.62 11.78
N LYS A 116 18.90 -14.94 11.58
CA LYS A 116 19.44 -15.88 12.58
C LYS A 116 20.94 -15.72 12.73
N GLU A 117 21.68 -15.57 11.63
CA GLU A 117 23.13 -15.33 11.64
C GLU A 117 23.46 -14.01 12.34
N LYS A 118 22.79 -12.91 11.97
CA LYS A 118 22.94 -11.61 12.66
C LYS A 118 22.68 -11.72 14.16
N LYS A 119 21.69 -12.52 14.60
CA LYS A 119 21.40 -12.73 16.02
C LYS A 119 22.50 -13.53 16.75
N ARG A 120 23.22 -14.42 16.05
CA ARG A 120 24.33 -15.19 16.63
C ARG A 120 25.60 -14.35 16.80
N VAL A 121 25.87 -13.46 15.84
CA VAL A 121 27.05 -12.58 15.85
C VAL A 121 26.90 -11.42 16.85
N TYR A 122 25.67 -10.96 17.13
CA TYR A 122 25.43 -9.82 18.03
C TYR A 122 25.62 -10.09 19.54
N ASN A 123 26.24 -11.22 19.90
CA ASN A 123 26.40 -11.66 21.29
C ASN A 123 27.85 -11.55 21.80
N ASP A 124 28.68 -10.75 21.13
CA ASP A 124 30.05 -10.48 21.54
C ASP A 124 30.10 -9.43 22.69
N GLU A 125 31.09 -9.56 23.58
CA GLU A 125 31.22 -8.80 24.83
C GLU A 125 31.19 -7.26 24.64
N GLU A 126 31.63 -6.76 23.49
CA GLU A 126 31.60 -5.35 23.10
C GLU A 126 30.18 -4.78 23.04
N HIS A 127 29.19 -5.60 22.66
CA HIS A 127 27.79 -5.20 22.64
C HIS A 127 27.11 -5.30 24.01
N LEU A 128 27.73 -5.94 25.01
CA LEU A 128 27.18 -5.98 26.36
C LEU A 128 27.19 -4.58 26.99
N ALA A 129 28.26 -3.82 26.79
CA ALA A 129 28.35 -2.42 27.20
C ALA A 129 27.33 -1.55 26.44
N ALA A 130 27.28 -1.66 25.11
CA ALA A 130 26.34 -0.91 24.29
C ALA A 130 24.87 -1.22 24.65
N ASN A 131 24.53 -2.48 24.94
CA ASN A 131 23.18 -2.86 25.35
C ASN A 131 22.79 -2.29 26.72
N ARG A 132 23.75 -2.14 27.65
CA ARG A 132 23.49 -1.45 28.95
C ARG A 132 23.20 0.03 28.77
N PHE A 133 23.92 0.70 27.86
CA PHE A 133 23.77 2.14 27.62
C PHE A 133 22.58 2.51 26.74
N PHE A 134 22.37 1.81 25.62
CA PHE A 134 21.37 2.16 24.61
C PHE A 134 20.02 1.44 24.77
N ARG A 135 19.91 0.48 25.68
CA ARG A 135 18.66 -0.26 25.95
C ARG A 135 18.34 -0.31 27.45
N PRO A 136 17.93 0.81 28.06
CA PRO A 136 17.70 0.89 29.52
C PRO A 136 16.59 -0.05 30.03
N ASN A 137 15.64 -0.43 29.17
CA ASN A 137 14.53 -1.32 29.53
C ASN A 137 14.82 -2.82 29.29
N LEU A 138 16.00 -3.17 28.78
CA LEU A 138 16.37 -4.56 28.56
C LEU A 138 16.91 -5.15 29.86
N ARG A 139 16.11 -5.99 30.53
CA ARG A 139 16.57 -6.73 31.71
C ARG A 139 17.64 -7.74 31.28
N GLN A 140 18.87 -7.53 31.71
CA GLN A 140 19.94 -8.51 31.56
C GLN A 140 19.68 -9.68 32.51
N LYS A 141 20.00 -10.91 32.09
CA LYS A 141 19.93 -12.10 32.95
C LYS A 141 20.92 -11.94 34.11
N THR A 142 20.54 -12.41 35.30
CA THR A 142 21.45 -12.42 36.46
C THR A 142 22.49 -13.52 36.34
N ASP A 143 23.67 -13.36 36.95
CA ASP A 143 24.74 -14.39 36.93
C ASP A 143 24.25 -15.76 37.43
N ALA A 144 23.32 -15.76 38.39
CA ALA A 144 22.66 -16.97 38.89
C ALA A 144 21.79 -17.67 37.82
N GLU A 145 21.09 -16.90 36.99
CA GLU A 145 20.30 -17.42 35.86
C GLU A 145 21.21 -17.96 34.76
N ILE A 146 22.31 -17.27 34.46
CA ILE A 146 23.30 -17.71 33.46
C ILE A 146 23.92 -19.05 33.88
N MET A 147 24.34 -19.18 35.14
CA MET A 147 24.87 -20.43 35.69
C MET A 147 23.84 -21.58 35.65
N ARG A 148 22.58 -21.27 35.99
CA ARG A 148 21.48 -22.25 35.93
C ARG A 148 21.21 -22.72 34.50
N ASP A 149 21.20 -21.81 33.53
CA ASP A 149 21.02 -22.14 32.11
C ASP A 149 22.19 -22.98 31.58
N ALA A 150 23.44 -22.63 31.92
CA ALA A 150 24.63 -23.40 31.56
C ALA A 150 24.62 -24.83 32.15
N GLN A 151 24.19 -24.97 33.41
CA GLN A 151 24.05 -26.29 34.05
C GLN A 151 22.99 -27.16 33.36
N ARG A 152 21.92 -26.57 32.83
CA ARG A 152 20.88 -27.31 32.08
C ARG A 152 21.35 -27.72 30.69
N GLU A 153 22.07 -26.83 30.01
CA GLU A 153 22.66 -27.12 28.71
C GLU A 153 23.67 -28.27 28.81
N ALA A 154 24.48 -28.30 29.88
CA ALA A 154 25.36 -29.43 30.20
C ALA A 154 24.60 -30.75 30.46
N MET A 155 23.36 -30.70 30.94
CA MET A 155 22.48 -31.87 31.06
C MET A 155 21.71 -32.21 29.77
N GLY A 156 21.94 -31.50 28.67
CA GLY A 156 21.22 -31.69 27.41
C GLY A 156 19.77 -31.19 27.43
N LEU A 157 19.38 -30.37 28.41
CA LEU A 157 18.07 -29.74 28.47
C LEU A 157 18.14 -28.31 27.88
N PRO A 158 17.10 -27.87 27.15
CA PRO A 158 17.08 -26.51 26.61
C PRO A 158 17.07 -25.46 27.74
N PRO A 159 17.67 -24.28 27.51
CA PRO A 159 17.68 -23.18 28.47
C PRO A 159 16.25 -22.74 28.80
N ILE A 160 16.01 -22.31 30.04
CA ILE A 160 14.70 -21.77 30.40
C ILE A 160 14.60 -20.41 29.73
N GLN A 161 13.90 -20.38 28.59
CA GLN A 161 13.45 -19.12 28.03
C GLN A 161 12.44 -18.56 29.04
N GLU A 162 12.87 -17.60 29.85
CA GLU A 162 11.94 -16.69 30.49
C GLU A 162 10.99 -16.25 29.38
N ARG A 163 9.69 -16.51 29.57
CA ARG A 163 8.66 -16.09 28.64
C ARG A 163 8.81 -14.59 28.47
N GLN A 164 9.55 -14.17 27.44
CA GLN A 164 9.21 -12.94 26.74
C GLN A 164 7.71 -13.06 26.53
N ARG A 165 6.98 -12.06 27.00
CA ARG A 165 5.52 -12.01 26.84
C ARG A 165 5.28 -11.92 25.34
N ASN A 166 5.37 -13.06 24.68
CA ASN A 166 5.20 -13.21 23.26
C ASN A 166 3.72 -12.94 23.04
N TYR A 167 3.45 -11.78 22.47
CA TYR A 167 2.19 -11.46 21.83
C TYR A 167 1.96 -12.32 20.58
N GLU A 168 2.88 -13.22 20.24
CA GLU A 168 2.65 -14.30 19.30
C GLU A 168 2.00 -15.47 20.03
N ARG A 169 0.71 -15.28 20.32
CA ARG A 169 -0.18 -16.40 20.63
C ARG A 169 -0.16 -17.31 19.39
N PRO A 170 0.21 -18.59 19.50
CA PRO A 170 0.17 -19.50 18.37
C PRO A 170 -1.24 -19.47 17.77
N GLN A 171 -1.33 -19.33 16.44
CA GLN A 171 -2.60 -19.50 15.75
C GLN A 171 -2.98 -20.97 15.85
N MET A 172 -3.70 -21.32 16.91
CA MET A 172 -4.27 -22.65 17.11
C MET A 172 -5.46 -22.82 16.18
N SER A 173 -5.62 -24.02 15.62
CA SER A 173 -6.82 -24.36 14.88
C SER A 173 -8.05 -24.34 15.81
N THR A 174 -9.23 -24.18 15.23
CA THR A 174 -10.48 -24.01 15.98
C THR A 174 -10.77 -25.19 16.91
N ASP A 175 -10.47 -26.41 16.47
CA ASP A 175 -10.56 -27.65 17.24
C ASP A 175 -9.54 -27.72 18.39
N GLU A 176 -8.30 -27.30 18.15
CA GLU A 176 -7.25 -27.26 19.17
C GLU A 176 -7.64 -26.28 20.30
N ALA A 177 -8.22 -25.13 19.95
CA ALA A 177 -8.73 -24.16 20.92
C ALA A 177 -9.95 -24.69 21.72
N VAL A 178 -10.83 -25.48 21.11
CA VAL A 178 -11.96 -26.14 21.80
C VAL A 178 -11.44 -27.21 22.76
N MET A 179 -10.48 -28.02 22.33
CA MET A 179 -9.86 -29.05 23.16
C MET A 179 -9.11 -28.47 24.36
N GLU A 180 -8.39 -27.35 24.19
CA GLU A 180 -7.70 -26.68 25.29
C GLU A 180 -8.69 -26.16 26.36
N ARG A 181 -9.81 -25.57 25.92
CA ARG A 181 -10.89 -25.10 26.82
C ARG A 181 -11.52 -26.27 27.58
N PHE A 182 -11.79 -27.38 26.90
CA PHE A 182 -12.33 -28.59 27.53
C PHE A 182 -11.36 -29.14 28.57
N LYS A 183 -10.08 -29.33 28.22
CA LYS A 183 -9.03 -29.77 29.14
C LYS A 183 -8.92 -28.85 30.35
N LYS A 184 -8.97 -27.54 30.15
CA LYS A 184 -8.92 -26.55 31.23
C LYS A 184 -10.11 -26.64 32.18
N ARG A 185 -11.30 -26.98 31.68
CA ARG A 185 -12.51 -27.21 32.50
C ARG A 185 -12.44 -28.52 33.28
N MET A 186 -11.81 -29.55 32.73
CA MET A 186 -11.62 -30.86 33.38
C MET A 186 -10.46 -30.86 34.39
N ARG A 187 -9.60 -29.82 34.37
CA ARG A 187 -8.45 -29.68 35.27
C ARG A 187 -8.75 -28.84 36.51
N LYS A 188 -10.03 -28.70 36.87
CA LYS A 188 -10.49 -28.02 38.07
C LYS A 188 -11.04 -29.05 39.06
#